data_AF-A0A455AVN1-F1
#
_entry.id   AF-A0A455AVN1-F1
#
_cell.length_a   1.000
_cell.length_b   1.000
_cell.length_c   1.000
_cell.angle_alpha   90.00
_cell.angle_beta   90.00
_cell.angle_gamma   90.00
#
_symmetry.space_group_name_H-M   'P 1'
#
loop_
_entity.id
_entity.type
_entity.pdbx_description
1 polymer ?
#
loop_
_entity_poly.entity_id
_entity_poly.type
_entity_poly.pdbx_seq_one_letter_code
_entity_poly.pdbx_strand_id
1 'polypeptide(L)'
;MNERTRGGAFHLGAAPATQCAPTHPTPSLCPLQDYEKALFFPCKAAELVNDYGKGWSLKYRAMSQYHMAVAYRLLGHLGSAMECCEESMKIALQHGDRPLQALCLLCFADIHRSRGDLETAFPRYDSAMSIMTEIGNRLGQVQVLLGVAKCWVARKALDKALDAIERAQDLAEEVGNKLGQLKLHCLSESIYRSRGLQRELRAHVVRFHECVEETELYCGLCGESIGEKNSRLQALPCSHIFHLRCLQNNGTRSCPNCHRSSMKPGFV
;
A
#
# COMPACT_ATOMS: atom_id res chain seq x y z
N MET A 1 54.51 46.64 19.44
CA MET A 1 54.00 45.52 20.26
C MET A 1 52.85 44.92 19.46
N ASN A 2 53.10 43.96 18.57
CA ASN A 2 53.24 42.50 18.82
C ASN A 2 51.99 41.94 19.53
N GLU A 3 51.39 40.79 19.20
CA GLU A 3 51.60 39.76 18.17
C GLU A 3 50.40 38.78 18.26
N ARG A 4 50.01 38.27 17.09
CA ARG A 4 49.46 36.95 16.70
C ARG A 4 49.08 35.85 17.74
N THR A 5 48.15 35.01 17.24
CA THR A 5 47.91 33.55 17.45
C THR A 5 46.80 33.16 18.44
N ARG A 6 46.03 32.07 18.31
CA ARG A 6 45.44 31.23 17.24
C ARG A 6 44.65 30.14 18.01
N GLY A 7 43.55 29.63 17.46
CA GLY A 7 42.92 28.35 17.85
C GLY A 7 41.51 28.52 18.42
N GLY A 8 40.42 27.96 17.89
CA GLY A 8 40.26 26.87 16.91
C GLY A 8 39.73 25.60 17.58
N ALA A 9 38.41 25.44 17.64
CA ALA A 9 37.64 24.18 17.79
C ALA A 9 36.16 24.57 17.60
N PHE A 10 35.42 24.30 16.53
CA PHE A 10 35.16 23.07 15.76
C PHE A 10 34.70 21.87 16.60
N HIS A 11 33.38 21.80 16.82
CA HIS A 11 32.60 20.55 16.92
C HIS A 11 31.30 20.80 16.13
N LEU A 12 31.19 20.35 14.88
CA LEU A 12 30.65 19.04 14.47
C LEU A 12 29.26 18.83 15.12
N GLY A 13 28.13 19.06 14.46
CA GLY A 13 27.79 18.65 13.10
C GLY A 13 27.10 17.28 13.13
N ALA A 14 25.92 17.19 13.75
CA ALA A 14 25.04 16.02 13.67
C ALA A 14 23.85 16.35 12.78
N ALA A 15 24.05 16.24 11.46
CA ALA A 15 22.96 16.24 10.51
C ALA A 15 22.20 14.90 10.63
N PRO A 16 20.87 14.88 10.81
CA PRO A 16 20.11 13.65 10.70
C PRO A 16 20.19 13.15 9.24
N ALA A 17 20.44 11.85 9.12
CA ALA A 17 20.65 11.10 7.89
C ALA A 17 19.80 11.64 6.73
N THR A 18 20.48 12.18 5.71
CA THR A 18 19.92 12.46 4.41
C THR A 18 19.31 11.19 3.86
N GLN A 19 17.99 11.14 3.84
CA GLN A 19 17.23 10.24 2.98
C GLN A 19 17.70 10.53 1.55
N CYS A 20 18.44 9.59 0.95
CA CYS A 20 18.70 9.59 -0.47
C CYS A 20 17.35 9.52 -1.19
N ALA A 21 16.82 10.67 -1.58
CA ALA A 21 15.72 10.76 -2.51
C ALA A 21 16.19 10.15 -3.85
N PRO A 22 15.53 9.12 -4.39
CA PRO A 22 15.82 8.69 -5.74
C PRO A 22 15.47 9.83 -6.70
N THR A 23 16.44 10.24 -7.51
CA THR A 23 16.40 11.39 -8.43
C THR A 23 15.48 11.20 -9.64
N HIS A 24 14.70 10.12 -9.67
CA HIS A 24 13.58 9.92 -10.58
C HIS A 24 12.42 9.27 -9.80
N PRO A 25 11.17 9.72 -9.97
CA PRO A 25 10.03 9.07 -9.34
C PRO A 25 9.92 7.67 -9.93
N THR A 26 10.28 6.65 -9.16
CA THR A 26 9.73 5.32 -9.38
C THR A 26 8.21 5.48 -9.34
N PRO A 27 7.43 4.93 -10.30
CA PRO A 27 5.98 4.92 -10.20
C PRO A 27 5.60 3.99 -9.04
N SER A 28 5.72 4.50 -7.81
CA SER A 28 5.06 3.92 -6.66
C SER A 28 3.61 4.35 -6.82
N LEU A 29 2.76 3.42 -7.28
CA LEU A 29 1.31 3.58 -7.26
C LEU A 29 0.93 4.32 -5.98
N CYS A 30 0.14 5.38 -6.10
CA CYS A 30 -0.25 6.23 -4.98
C CYS A 30 -1.59 5.71 -4.44
N PRO A 31 -1.63 4.84 -3.39
CA PRO A 31 -2.79 4.85 -2.50
C PRO A 31 -2.99 6.29 -2.06
N LEU A 32 -4.21 6.69 -1.73
CA LEU A 32 -4.52 8.03 -1.24
C LEU A 32 -3.65 8.53 -0.06
N GLN A 33 -2.71 7.73 0.48
CA GLN A 33 -1.73 7.99 1.56
C GLN A 33 -2.31 8.58 2.84
N ASP A 34 -3.61 8.83 2.87
CA ASP A 34 -4.46 9.18 3.99
C ASP A 34 -4.68 7.96 4.89
N TYR A 35 -3.61 7.25 5.26
CA TYR A 35 -3.70 6.06 6.11
C TYR A 35 -4.20 6.41 7.52
N GLU A 36 -4.01 7.66 7.97
CA GLU A 36 -4.60 8.18 9.20
C GLU A 36 -6.13 8.24 9.11
N LYS A 37 -6.69 8.70 7.97
CA LYS A 37 -8.15 8.64 7.74
C LYS A 37 -8.62 7.21 7.52
N ALA A 38 -7.78 6.37 6.92
CA ALA A 38 -8.07 4.95 6.75
C ALA A 38 -8.09 4.20 8.08
N LEU A 39 -7.39 4.68 9.12
CA LEU A 39 -7.49 4.16 10.50
C LEU A 39 -8.76 4.63 11.22
N PHE A 40 -9.23 5.85 10.93
CA PHE A 40 -10.40 6.42 11.61
C PHE A 40 -11.65 5.54 11.49
N PHE A 41 -11.98 5.06 10.30
CA PHE A 41 -13.19 4.26 10.08
C PHE A 41 -13.16 2.88 10.76
N PRO A 42 -12.07 2.08 10.65
CA PRO A 42 -11.94 0.84 11.41
C PRO A 42 -11.97 1.03 12.93
N CYS A 43 -11.34 2.09 13.47
CA CYS A 43 -11.39 2.39 14.90
C CYS A 43 -12.83 2.69 15.34
N LYS A 44 -13.53 3.57 14.62
CA LYS A 44 -14.93 3.91 14.91
C LYS A 44 -15.85 2.70 14.77
N ALA A 45 -15.60 1.84 13.77
CA ALA A 45 -16.32 0.59 13.62
C ALA A 45 -16.05 -0.35 14.82
N ALA A 46 -14.83 -0.42 15.34
CA ALA A 46 -14.51 -1.21 16.52
C ALA A 46 -15.20 -0.67 17.80
N GLU A 47 -15.27 0.65 17.97
CA GLU A 47 -16.01 1.30 19.07
C GLU A 47 -17.49 0.94 19.03
N LEU A 48 -18.16 1.15 17.89
CA LEU A 48 -19.57 0.79 17.71
C LEU A 48 -19.80 -0.70 18.02
N VAL A 49 -18.92 -1.57 17.53
CA VAL A 49 -19.02 -3.01 17.73
C VAL A 49 -18.84 -3.41 19.21
N ASN A 50 -18.09 -2.63 19.99
CA ASN A 50 -17.97 -2.82 21.44
C ASN A 50 -19.24 -2.36 22.19
N ASP A 51 -19.87 -1.28 21.75
CA ASP A 51 -21.07 -0.71 22.39
C ASP A 51 -22.32 -1.58 22.19
N TYR A 52 -22.47 -2.21 21.01
CA TYR A 52 -23.69 -2.95 20.65
C TYR A 52 -23.68 -4.47 20.98
N GLY A 53 -22.66 -4.98 21.68
CA GLY A 53 -22.74 -6.24 22.42
C GLY A 53 -22.51 -7.57 21.65
N LYS A 54 -22.33 -8.64 22.45
CA LYS A 54 -21.50 -9.86 22.23
C LYS A 54 -21.91 -10.88 21.15
N GLY A 55 -23.02 -10.72 20.42
CA GLY A 55 -23.58 -11.77 19.55
C GLY A 55 -23.36 -11.58 18.04
N TRP A 56 -23.64 -10.38 17.52
CA TRP A 56 -23.53 -10.06 16.09
C TRP A 56 -22.14 -9.46 15.73
N SER A 57 -21.35 -9.14 16.75
CA SER A 57 -20.21 -8.22 16.73
C SER A 57 -18.87 -8.87 16.36
N LEU A 58 -18.67 -10.16 16.60
CA LEU A 58 -17.33 -10.76 16.54
C LEU A 58 -16.73 -10.78 15.14
N LYS A 59 -17.52 -11.11 14.10
CA LYS A 59 -17.03 -11.07 12.71
C LYS A 59 -16.67 -9.65 12.27
N TYR A 60 -17.54 -8.68 12.55
CA TYR A 60 -17.27 -7.28 12.24
C TYR A 60 -16.09 -6.73 13.06
N ARG A 61 -15.95 -7.14 14.33
CA ARG A 61 -14.79 -6.83 15.18
C ARG A 61 -13.51 -7.37 14.54
N ALA A 62 -13.52 -8.63 14.12
CA ALA A 62 -12.36 -9.26 13.50
C ALA A 62 -11.99 -8.57 12.18
N MET A 63 -12.97 -8.22 11.34
CA MET A 63 -12.73 -7.45 10.12
C MET A 63 -12.20 -6.04 10.41
N SER A 64 -12.76 -5.32 11.39
CA SER A 64 -12.27 -4.00 11.80
C SER A 64 -10.84 -4.07 12.29
N GLN A 65 -10.51 -5.06 13.14
CA GLN A 65 -9.15 -5.30 13.61
C GLN A 65 -8.19 -5.64 12.46
N TYR A 66 -8.62 -6.44 11.49
CA TYR A 66 -7.83 -6.69 10.27
C TYR A 66 -7.56 -5.40 9.48
N HIS A 67 -8.57 -4.56 9.28
CA HIS A 67 -8.40 -3.29 8.56
C HIS A 67 -7.51 -2.30 9.33
N MET A 68 -7.59 -2.26 10.66
CA MET A 68 -6.65 -1.52 11.51
C MET A 68 -5.23 -2.04 11.33
N ALA A 69 -5.02 -3.37 11.33
CA ALA A 69 -3.72 -3.97 11.11
C ALA A 69 -3.10 -3.58 9.77
N VAL A 70 -3.90 -3.60 8.69
CA VAL A 70 -3.45 -3.17 7.36
C VAL A 70 -3.05 -1.70 7.36
N ALA A 71 -3.83 -0.82 7.98
CA ALA A 71 -3.55 0.60 8.02
C ALA A 71 -2.33 0.95 8.90
N TYR A 72 -2.21 0.36 10.10
CA TYR A 72 -1.02 0.50 10.96
C TYR A 72 0.25 0.02 10.26
N ARG A 73 0.18 -1.09 9.52
CA ARG A 73 1.31 -1.58 8.73
C ARG A 73 1.74 -0.58 7.67
N LEU A 74 0.79 0.04 6.97
CA LEU A 74 1.06 1.04 5.93
C LEU A 74 1.64 2.35 6.50
N LEU A 75 1.32 2.67 7.76
CA LEU A 75 1.93 3.77 8.51
C LEU A 75 3.30 3.41 9.14
N GLY A 76 3.71 2.14 9.09
CA GLY A 76 4.96 1.66 9.69
C GLY A 76 4.87 1.31 11.18
N HIS A 77 3.69 1.38 11.80
CA HIS A 77 3.45 0.98 13.19
C HIS A 77 3.31 -0.56 13.28
N LEU A 78 4.42 -1.27 13.04
CA LEU A 78 4.43 -2.73 12.88
C LEU A 78 4.10 -3.50 14.17
N GLY A 79 4.24 -2.89 15.35
CA GLY A 79 3.84 -3.47 16.64
C GLY A 79 2.31 -3.54 16.76
N SER A 80 1.65 -2.38 16.69
CA SER A 80 0.19 -2.28 16.70
C SER A 80 -0.48 -3.05 15.56
N ALA A 81 0.16 -3.07 14.38
CA ALA A 81 -0.33 -3.90 13.26
C ALA A 81 -0.35 -5.40 13.62
N MET A 82 0.66 -5.89 14.34
CA MET A 82 0.73 -7.28 14.79
C MET A 82 -0.39 -7.60 15.78
N GLU A 83 -0.56 -6.76 16.81
CA GLU A 83 -1.58 -6.94 17.85
C GLU A 83 -3.01 -6.99 17.27
N CYS A 84 -3.34 -6.04 16.39
CA CYS A 84 -4.63 -6.03 15.70
C CYS A 84 -4.82 -7.27 14.82
N CYS A 85 -3.78 -7.73 14.14
CA CYS A 85 -3.84 -8.92 13.29
C CYS A 85 -4.01 -10.21 14.13
N GLU A 86 -3.36 -10.30 15.29
CA GLU A 86 -3.49 -11.42 16.24
C GLU A 86 -4.89 -11.52 16.84
N GLU A 87 -5.48 -10.39 17.26
CA GLU A 87 -6.86 -10.36 17.75
C GLU A 87 -7.84 -10.78 16.64
N SER A 88 -7.65 -10.28 15.41
CA SER A 88 -8.45 -10.69 14.25
C SER A 88 -8.33 -12.19 13.97
N MET A 89 -7.10 -12.73 13.95
CA MET A 89 -6.83 -14.15 13.71
C MET A 89 -7.45 -15.04 14.78
N LYS A 90 -7.35 -14.64 16.05
CA LYS A 90 -7.95 -15.37 17.18
C LYS A 90 -9.45 -15.53 17.02
N ILE A 91 -10.15 -14.45 16.66
CA ILE A 91 -11.59 -14.49 16.41
C ILE A 91 -11.89 -15.33 15.16
N ALA A 92 -11.12 -15.17 14.08
CA ALA A 92 -11.30 -15.94 12.85
C ALA A 92 -11.12 -17.46 13.06
N LEU A 93 -10.22 -17.87 13.95
CA LEU A 93 -10.04 -19.28 14.35
C LEU A 93 -11.22 -19.79 15.19
N GLN A 94 -11.69 -19.01 16.17
CA GLN A 94 -12.82 -19.39 17.02
C GLN A 94 -14.11 -19.66 16.23
N HIS A 95 -14.31 -18.93 15.12
CA HIS A 95 -15.50 -19.05 14.27
C HIS A 95 -15.29 -19.86 12.98
N GLY A 96 -14.07 -20.36 12.73
CA GLY A 96 -13.77 -21.08 11.49
C GLY A 96 -13.87 -20.23 10.22
N ASP A 97 -13.70 -18.90 10.30
CA ASP A 97 -13.74 -17.99 9.15
C ASP A 97 -12.45 -18.14 8.30
N ARG A 98 -12.45 -19.13 7.40
CA ARG A 98 -11.32 -19.44 6.52
C ARG A 98 -10.87 -18.23 5.66
N PRO A 99 -11.77 -17.46 5.00
CA PRO A 99 -11.37 -16.26 4.28
C PRO A 99 -10.61 -15.25 5.14
N LEU A 100 -11.09 -14.95 6.36
CA LEU A 100 -10.43 -14.00 7.23
C LEU A 100 -9.09 -14.54 7.76
N GLN A 101 -9.00 -15.84 8.06
CA GLN A 101 -7.72 -16.48 8.41
C GLN A 101 -6.68 -16.29 7.30
N ALA A 102 -7.06 -16.46 6.04
CA ALA A 102 -6.15 -16.24 4.90
C ALA A 102 -5.69 -14.78 4.78
N LEU A 103 -6.59 -13.82 5.01
CA LEU A 103 -6.26 -12.39 5.04
C LEU A 103 -5.31 -12.04 6.20
N CYS A 104 -5.55 -12.58 7.39
CA CYS A 104 -4.66 -12.43 8.55
C CYS A 104 -3.26 -13.01 8.25
N LEU A 105 -3.18 -14.21 7.69
CA LEU A 105 -1.90 -14.83 7.31
C LEU A 105 -1.14 -13.98 6.28
N LEU A 106 -1.83 -13.45 5.27
CA LEU A 106 -1.27 -12.51 4.32
C LEU A 106 -0.74 -11.25 5.01
N CYS A 107 -1.51 -10.68 5.94
CA CYS A 107 -1.10 -9.48 6.69
C CYS A 107 0.12 -9.75 7.58
N PHE A 108 0.16 -10.88 8.30
CA PHE A 108 1.33 -11.29 9.08
C PHE A 108 2.57 -11.43 8.19
N ALA A 109 2.45 -12.11 7.05
CA ALA A 109 3.54 -12.27 6.11
C ALA A 109 4.08 -10.91 5.61
N ASP A 110 3.16 -9.97 5.36
CA ASP A 110 3.48 -8.61 4.98
C ASP A 110 4.14 -7.79 6.12
N ILE A 111 3.73 -7.99 7.38
CA ILE A 111 4.37 -7.37 8.56
C ILE A 111 5.79 -7.91 8.74
N HIS A 112 5.99 -9.23 8.69
CA HIS A 112 7.31 -9.86 8.79
C HIS A 112 8.23 -9.41 7.65
N ARG A 113 7.71 -9.35 6.42
CA ARG A 113 8.44 -8.77 5.27
C ARG A 113 8.88 -7.33 5.53
N SER A 114 8.01 -6.48 6.07
CA SER A 114 8.36 -5.10 6.43
C SER A 114 9.41 -5.00 7.55
N ARG A 115 9.51 -6.00 8.43
CA ARG A 115 10.57 -6.12 9.45
C ARG A 115 11.89 -6.68 8.89
N GLY A 116 11.91 -7.14 7.62
CA GLY A 116 13.05 -7.82 7.02
C GLY A 116 13.17 -9.31 7.40
N ASP A 117 12.21 -9.84 8.15
CA ASP A 117 12.16 -11.24 8.56
C ASP A 117 11.50 -12.09 7.47
N LEU A 118 12.29 -12.38 6.43
CA LEU A 118 11.79 -13.09 5.24
C LEU A 118 11.59 -14.58 5.49
N GLU A 119 12.36 -15.17 6.41
CA GLU A 119 12.30 -16.60 6.74
C GLU A 119 10.95 -16.96 7.39
N THR A 120 10.36 -16.06 8.18
CA THR A 120 8.99 -16.27 8.70
C THR A 120 7.90 -15.79 7.74
N ALA A 121 8.22 -14.87 6.81
CA ALA A 121 7.25 -14.36 5.85
C ALA A 121 6.83 -15.42 4.81
N PHE A 122 7.78 -16.17 4.23
CA PHE A 122 7.46 -17.16 3.19
C PHE A 122 6.47 -18.24 3.63
N PRO A 123 6.67 -18.95 4.77
CA PRO A 123 5.71 -19.97 5.21
C PRO A 123 4.31 -19.42 5.46
N ARG A 124 4.19 -18.15 5.88
CA ARG A 124 2.91 -17.49 6.07
C ARG A 124 2.24 -17.13 4.74
N TYR A 125 2.99 -16.69 3.73
CA TYR A 125 2.47 -16.53 2.38
C TYR A 125 2.00 -17.86 1.80
N ASP A 126 2.76 -18.95 2.00
CA ASP A 126 2.38 -20.28 1.53
C ASP A 126 1.10 -20.78 2.22
N SER A 127 0.98 -20.57 3.53
CA SER A 127 -0.24 -20.89 4.29
C SER A 127 -1.43 -20.07 3.79
N ALA A 128 -1.25 -18.77 3.54
CA ALA A 128 -2.29 -17.93 2.94
C ALA A 128 -2.67 -18.41 1.53
N MET A 129 -1.68 -18.80 0.70
CA MET A 129 -1.90 -19.32 -0.64
C MET A 129 -2.74 -20.61 -0.64
N SER A 130 -2.45 -21.53 0.28
CA SER A 130 -3.21 -22.78 0.42
C SER A 130 -4.69 -22.47 0.68
N ILE A 131 -4.98 -21.63 1.67
CA ILE A 131 -6.37 -21.30 2.02
C ILE A 131 -7.05 -20.53 0.88
N MET A 132 -6.36 -19.55 0.26
CA MET A 132 -6.92 -18.80 -0.87
C MET A 132 -7.19 -19.69 -2.10
N THR A 133 -6.41 -20.76 -2.28
CA THR A 133 -6.66 -21.78 -3.32
C THR A 133 -7.86 -22.63 -2.95
N GLU A 134 -7.94 -23.13 -1.72
CA GLU A 134 -9.06 -23.94 -1.22
C GLU A 134 -10.41 -23.23 -1.34
N ILE A 135 -10.47 -21.92 -1.07
CA ILE A 135 -11.71 -21.12 -1.15
C ILE A 135 -11.95 -20.51 -2.54
N GLY A 136 -11.05 -20.72 -3.51
CA GLY A 136 -11.17 -20.16 -4.87
C GLY A 136 -10.97 -18.64 -4.98
N ASN A 137 -10.36 -17.99 -3.99
CA ASN A 137 -10.14 -16.54 -4.00
C ASN A 137 -8.93 -16.15 -4.85
N ARG A 138 -9.16 -15.96 -6.15
CA ARG A 138 -8.11 -15.58 -7.11
C ARG A 138 -7.52 -14.19 -6.85
N LEU A 139 -8.32 -13.21 -6.42
CA LEU A 139 -7.79 -11.88 -6.05
C LEU A 139 -6.81 -11.96 -4.87
N GLY A 140 -7.11 -12.79 -3.88
CA GLY A 140 -6.22 -13.05 -2.75
C GLY A 140 -4.91 -13.72 -3.18
N GLN A 141 -4.97 -14.68 -4.10
CA GLN A 141 -3.80 -15.34 -4.68
C GLN A 141 -2.86 -14.33 -5.38
N VAL A 142 -3.40 -13.38 -6.17
CA VAL A 142 -2.60 -12.30 -6.78
C VAL A 142 -1.87 -11.47 -5.71
N GLN A 143 -2.56 -11.13 -4.60
CA GLN A 143 -1.94 -10.35 -3.51
C GLN A 143 -0.82 -11.14 -2.81
N VAL A 144 -1.01 -12.44 -2.59
CA VAL A 144 0.01 -13.33 -2.02
C VAL A 144 1.24 -13.38 -2.93
N LEU A 145 1.05 -13.63 -4.24
CA LEU A 145 2.16 -13.69 -5.20
C LEU A 145 2.92 -12.36 -5.29
N LEU A 146 2.22 -11.23 -5.26
CA LEU A 146 2.84 -9.91 -5.19
C LEU A 146 3.69 -9.74 -3.92
N GLY A 147 3.22 -10.24 -2.78
CA GLY A 147 3.97 -10.25 -1.52
C GLY A 147 5.24 -11.11 -1.59
N VAL A 148 5.11 -12.32 -2.14
CA VAL A 148 6.22 -13.26 -2.39
C VAL A 148 7.26 -12.65 -3.33
N ALA A 149 6.83 -12.02 -4.42
CA ALA A 149 7.73 -11.32 -5.35
C ALA A 149 8.52 -10.23 -4.64
N LYS A 150 7.88 -9.43 -3.78
CA LYS A 150 8.56 -8.41 -2.96
C LYS A 150 9.57 -9.03 -1.98
N CYS A 151 9.30 -10.20 -1.40
CA CYS A 151 10.28 -10.92 -0.58
C CYS A 151 11.51 -11.33 -1.41
N TRP A 152 11.30 -11.86 -2.63
CA TRP A 152 12.42 -12.25 -3.50
C TRP A 152 13.25 -11.04 -3.95
N VAL A 153 12.62 -9.90 -4.23
CA VAL A 153 13.32 -8.63 -4.47
C VAL A 153 14.16 -8.22 -3.26
N ALA A 154 13.61 -8.33 -2.05
CA ALA A 154 14.35 -8.03 -0.82
C ALA A 154 15.56 -8.98 -0.61
N ARG A 155 15.46 -10.26 -1.03
CA ARG A 155 16.59 -11.21 -1.04
C ARG A 155 17.56 -11.01 -2.21
N LYS A 156 17.32 -10.04 -3.10
CA LYS A 156 18.06 -9.85 -4.37
C LYS A 156 18.01 -11.06 -5.32
N ALA A 157 17.07 -11.98 -5.12
CA ALA A 157 16.84 -13.11 -6.02
C ALA A 157 15.86 -12.71 -7.12
N LEU A 158 16.36 -11.89 -8.06
CA LEU A 158 15.51 -11.21 -9.05
C LEU A 158 14.82 -12.17 -10.03
N ASP A 159 15.44 -13.29 -10.41
CA ASP A 159 14.81 -14.28 -11.30
C ASP A 159 13.57 -14.89 -10.65
N LYS A 160 13.68 -15.35 -9.41
CA LYS A 160 12.54 -15.86 -8.63
C LYS A 160 11.45 -14.82 -8.41
N ALA A 161 11.82 -13.54 -8.33
CA ALA A 161 10.86 -12.46 -8.24
C ALA A 161 10.07 -12.30 -9.54
N LEU A 162 10.74 -12.38 -10.70
CA LEU A 162 10.11 -12.33 -12.01
C LEU A 162 9.18 -13.53 -12.23
N ASP A 163 9.60 -14.75 -11.87
CA ASP A 163 8.73 -15.95 -11.94
C ASP A 163 7.46 -15.83 -11.08
N ALA A 164 7.57 -15.16 -9.92
CA ALA A 164 6.42 -14.90 -9.06
C ALA A 164 5.52 -13.80 -9.63
N ILE A 165 6.10 -12.80 -10.30
CA ILE A 165 5.36 -11.72 -10.96
C ILE A 165 4.59 -12.24 -12.17
N GLU A 166 5.22 -13.04 -13.03
CA GLU A 166 4.60 -13.61 -14.22
C GLU A 166 3.34 -14.41 -13.86
N ARG A 167 3.46 -15.33 -12.91
CA ARG A 167 2.29 -16.07 -12.37
C ARG A 167 1.21 -15.17 -11.79
N ALA A 168 1.58 -14.05 -11.18
CA ALA A 168 0.62 -13.09 -10.64
C ALA A 168 -0.04 -12.25 -11.74
N GLN A 169 0.66 -11.99 -12.84
CA GLN A 169 0.15 -11.26 -14.00
C GLN A 169 -0.90 -12.09 -14.73
N ASP A 170 -0.58 -13.36 -15.03
CA ASP A 170 -1.53 -14.29 -15.66
C ASP A 170 -2.84 -14.34 -14.87
N LEU A 171 -2.73 -14.53 -13.55
CA LEU A 171 -3.90 -14.60 -12.68
C LEU A 171 -4.63 -13.25 -12.54
N ALA A 172 -3.90 -12.14 -12.57
CA ALA A 172 -4.51 -10.82 -12.53
C ALA A 172 -5.26 -10.51 -13.83
N GLU A 173 -4.78 -10.99 -14.98
CA GLU A 173 -5.43 -10.89 -16.28
C GLU A 173 -6.71 -11.73 -16.35
N GLU A 174 -6.66 -12.99 -15.90
CA GLU A 174 -7.83 -13.87 -15.82
C GLU A 174 -8.99 -13.26 -15.03
N VAL A 175 -8.69 -12.53 -13.96
CA VAL A 175 -9.69 -11.94 -13.05
C VAL A 175 -10.00 -10.47 -13.40
N GLY A 176 -9.29 -9.86 -14.36
CA GLY A 176 -9.43 -8.44 -14.69
C GLY A 176 -8.98 -7.49 -13.57
N ASN A 177 -8.04 -7.90 -12.72
CA ASN A 177 -7.53 -7.11 -11.60
C ASN A 177 -6.50 -6.07 -12.06
N LYS A 178 -6.98 -4.97 -12.64
CA LYS A 178 -6.14 -3.87 -13.17
C LYS A 178 -5.24 -3.23 -12.10
N LEU A 179 -5.75 -3.00 -10.89
CA LEU A 179 -4.93 -2.46 -9.79
C LEU A 179 -3.79 -3.42 -9.37
N GLY A 180 -4.01 -4.73 -9.47
CA GLY A 180 -2.98 -5.75 -9.28
C GLY A 180 -1.92 -5.69 -10.38
N GLN A 181 -2.36 -5.63 -11.64
CA GLN A 181 -1.49 -5.51 -12.82
C GLN A 181 -0.57 -4.30 -12.70
N LEU A 182 -1.11 -3.11 -12.36
CA LEU A 182 -0.30 -1.91 -12.16
C LEU A 182 0.83 -2.13 -11.16
N LYS A 183 0.54 -2.71 -9.99
CA LYS A 183 1.56 -3.00 -8.96
C LYS A 183 2.63 -3.97 -9.45
N LEU A 184 2.25 -4.97 -10.25
CA LEU A 184 3.16 -5.96 -10.83
C LEU A 184 4.06 -5.33 -11.90
N HIS A 185 3.51 -4.46 -12.74
CA HIS A 185 4.30 -3.68 -13.71
C HIS A 185 5.30 -2.77 -13.01
N CYS A 186 4.90 -2.01 -11.98
CA CYS A 186 5.84 -1.19 -11.21
C CYS A 186 6.97 -2.01 -10.58
N LEU A 187 6.66 -3.20 -10.05
CA LEU A 187 7.68 -4.08 -9.45
C LEU A 187 8.63 -4.61 -10.53
N SER A 188 8.12 -5.03 -11.67
CA SER A 188 8.90 -5.48 -12.83
C SER A 188 9.84 -4.38 -13.33
N GLU A 189 9.34 -3.16 -13.50
CA GLU A 189 10.14 -2.01 -13.90
C GLU A 189 11.31 -1.76 -12.94
N SER A 190 11.05 -1.85 -11.63
CA SER A 190 12.11 -1.71 -10.62
C SER A 190 13.19 -2.78 -10.79
N ILE A 191 12.80 -4.02 -11.09
CA ILE A 191 13.72 -5.14 -11.33
C ILE A 191 14.52 -4.93 -12.62
N TYR A 192 13.87 -4.66 -13.75
CA TYR A 192 14.55 -4.46 -15.03
C TYR A 192 15.45 -3.23 -15.05
N ARG A 193 15.04 -2.15 -14.36
CA ARG A 193 15.89 -0.97 -14.15
C ARG A 193 17.17 -1.33 -13.38
N SER A 194 17.07 -2.16 -12.35
CA SER A 194 18.25 -2.63 -11.59
C SER A 194 19.19 -3.52 -12.41
N ARG A 195 18.66 -4.25 -13.41
CA ARG A 195 19.44 -5.12 -14.31
C ARG A 195 19.99 -4.42 -15.55
N GLY A 196 19.55 -3.18 -15.85
CA GLY A 196 19.92 -2.47 -17.07
C GLY A 196 19.26 -3.01 -18.35
N LEU A 197 18.22 -3.82 -18.22
CA LEU A 197 17.50 -4.44 -19.34
C LEU A 197 16.45 -3.47 -19.92
N GLN A 198 16.91 -2.60 -20.83
CA GLN A 198 16.14 -1.47 -21.35
C GLN A 198 14.97 -1.86 -22.27
N ARG A 199 15.01 -3.04 -22.92
CA ARG A 199 13.92 -3.46 -23.83
C ARG A 199 12.70 -3.88 -23.02
N GLU A 200 12.93 -4.74 -22.04
CA GLU A 200 11.94 -5.30 -21.11
C GLU A 200 11.36 -4.20 -20.23
N LEU A 201 12.22 -3.30 -19.71
CA LEU A 201 11.77 -2.12 -18.98
C LEU A 201 10.74 -1.31 -19.77
N ARG A 202 11.06 -0.98 -21.03
CA ARG A 202 10.14 -0.21 -21.90
C ARG A 202 8.84 -0.96 -22.15
N ALA A 203 8.88 -2.26 -22.35
CA ALA A 203 7.68 -3.07 -22.54
C ALA A 203 6.75 -3.04 -21.32
N HIS A 204 7.30 -3.08 -20.10
CA HIS A 204 6.50 -2.97 -18.87
C HIS A 204 5.96 -1.57 -18.63
N VAL A 205 6.70 -0.52 -18.99
CA VAL A 205 6.23 0.88 -18.92
C VAL A 205 5.05 1.12 -19.84
N VAL A 206 5.11 0.62 -21.09
CA VAL A 206 3.99 0.74 -22.04
C VAL A 206 2.73 0.05 -21.49
N ARG A 207 2.86 -1.20 -21.03
CA ARG A 207 1.74 -1.93 -20.42
C ARG A 207 1.20 -1.27 -19.14
N PHE A 208 2.06 -0.62 -18.36
CA PHE A 208 1.63 0.16 -17.21
C PHE A 208 0.74 1.34 -17.65
N HIS A 209 1.16 2.11 -18.66
CA HIS A 209 0.36 3.24 -19.16
C HIS A 209 -0.96 2.79 -19.78
N GLU A 210 -0.96 1.73 -20.60
CA GLU A 210 -2.19 1.14 -21.15
C GLU A 210 -3.17 0.76 -20.03
N CYS A 211 -2.67 0.09 -18.98
CA CYS A 211 -3.49 -0.29 -17.84
C CYS A 211 -3.99 0.93 -17.03
N VAL A 212 -3.24 2.03 -16.97
CA VAL A 212 -3.71 3.28 -16.33
C VAL A 212 -4.82 3.92 -17.17
N GLU A 213 -4.66 3.99 -18.48
CA GLU A 213 -5.65 4.55 -19.40
C GLU A 213 -6.98 3.78 -19.32
N GLU A 214 -6.92 2.45 -19.29
CA GLU A 214 -8.09 1.57 -19.11
C GLU A 214 -8.81 1.74 -17.76
N THR A 215 -8.10 2.22 -16.72
CA THR A 215 -8.75 2.50 -15.42
C THR A 215 -9.54 3.80 -15.41
N GLU A 216 -9.39 4.63 -16.44
CA GLU A 216 -10.03 5.94 -16.58
C GLU A 216 -9.83 6.87 -15.36
N LEU A 217 -8.77 6.66 -14.59
CA LEU A 217 -8.46 7.45 -13.41
C LEU A 217 -7.76 8.74 -13.82
N TYR A 218 -8.52 9.80 -14.09
CA TYR A 218 -7.98 11.11 -14.44
C TYR A 218 -8.27 12.17 -13.38
N CYS A 219 -7.34 13.10 -13.20
CA CYS A 219 -7.59 14.29 -12.40
C CYS A 219 -8.52 15.22 -13.18
N GLY A 220 -9.75 15.44 -12.69
CA GLY A 220 -10.75 16.28 -13.36
C GLY A 220 -10.38 17.77 -13.52
N LEU A 221 -9.22 18.21 -13.02
CA LEU A 221 -8.72 19.58 -13.19
C LEU A 221 -7.61 19.70 -14.25
N CYS A 222 -6.62 18.82 -14.22
CA CYS A 222 -5.49 18.89 -15.14
C CYS A 222 -5.54 17.87 -16.28
N GLY A 223 -6.51 16.93 -16.27
CA GLY A 223 -6.65 15.88 -17.27
C GLY A 223 -5.55 14.81 -17.22
N GLU A 224 -4.45 15.03 -16.50
CA GLU A 224 -3.42 14.01 -16.27
C GLU A 224 -3.99 12.78 -15.56
N SER A 225 -3.52 11.61 -15.98
CA SER A 225 -3.81 10.32 -15.35
C SER A 225 -3.26 10.24 -13.93
N ILE A 226 -4.04 9.62 -13.04
CA ILE A 226 -3.70 9.40 -11.65
C ILE A 226 -2.94 8.07 -11.56
N GLY A 227 -1.73 8.10 -11.02
CA GLY A 227 -0.92 6.90 -10.78
C GLY A 227 0.41 6.86 -11.55
N GLU A 228 0.57 7.66 -12.61
CA GLU A 228 1.85 7.76 -13.34
C GLU A 228 2.95 8.44 -12.52
N LYS A 229 2.58 9.52 -11.82
CA LYS A 229 3.49 10.30 -10.97
C LYS A 229 3.07 10.14 -9.52
N ASN A 230 4.04 10.16 -8.61
CA ASN A 230 3.79 10.16 -7.18
C ASN A 230 3.30 11.55 -6.71
N SER A 231 2.09 11.91 -7.12
CA SER A 231 1.41 13.16 -6.77
C SER A 231 0.50 12.91 -5.57
N ARG A 232 0.52 13.80 -4.57
CA ARG A 232 -0.47 13.75 -3.49
C ARG A 232 -1.88 13.94 -4.08
N LEU A 233 -2.78 13.05 -3.71
CA LEU A 233 -4.17 13.07 -4.15
C LEU A 233 -5.08 13.54 -3.01
N GLN A 234 -6.18 14.18 -3.35
CA GLN A 234 -7.22 14.59 -2.43
C GLN A 234 -8.56 14.10 -2.96
N ALA A 235 -9.22 13.24 -2.19
CA ALA A 235 -10.61 12.91 -2.41
C ALA A 235 -11.51 13.96 -1.75
N LEU A 236 -12.48 14.50 -2.49
CA LEU A 236 -13.51 15.39 -1.95
C LEU A 236 -14.71 14.57 -1.44
N PRO A 237 -15.60 15.15 -0.59
CA PRO A 237 -16.80 14.45 -0.09
C PRO A 237 -17.78 13.98 -1.18
N CYS A 238 -17.63 14.48 -2.41
CA CYS A 238 -18.40 14.07 -3.58
C CYS A 238 -17.77 12.90 -4.35
N SER A 239 -16.79 12.20 -3.75
CA SER A 239 -16.06 11.06 -4.32
C SER A 239 -15.16 11.38 -5.53
N HIS A 240 -15.09 12.63 -5.97
CA HIS A 240 -14.11 13.05 -6.98
C HIS A 240 -12.71 13.16 -6.38
N ILE A 241 -11.71 12.66 -7.11
CA ILE A 241 -10.30 12.66 -6.72
C ILE A 241 -9.55 13.65 -7.61
N PHE A 242 -8.72 14.49 -6.99
CA PHE A 242 -7.88 15.46 -7.68
C PHE A 242 -6.45 15.40 -7.16
N HIS A 243 -5.49 15.87 -7.95
CA HIS A 243 -4.18 16.21 -7.42
C HIS A 243 -4.30 17.34 -6.39
N LEU A 244 -3.65 17.19 -5.23
CA LEU A 244 -3.66 18.19 -4.15
C LEU A 244 -3.16 19.55 -4.66
N ARG A 245 -2.11 19.56 -5.50
CA ARG A 245 -1.59 20.77 -6.14
C ARG A 245 -2.63 21.48 -7.01
N CYS A 246 -3.45 20.72 -7.73
CA CYS A 246 -4.47 21.28 -8.62
C CYS A 246 -5.59 21.93 -7.81
N LEU A 247 -5.98 21.31 -6.69
CA LEU A 247 -6.98 21.87 -5.79
C LEU A 247 -6.48 23.14 -5.09
N GLN A 248 -5.23 23.16 -4.65
CA GLN A 248 -4.60 24.31 -3.99
C GLN A 248 -4.45 25.51 -4.94
N ASN A 249 -4.05 25.26 -6.19
CA ASN A 249 -3.84 26.33 -7.17
C ASN A 249 -5.14 26.96 -7.67
N ASN A 250 -6.25 26.21 -7.68
CA ASN A 250 -7.51 26.69 -8.24
C ASN A 250 -8.37 27.50 -7.25
N GLY A 251 -8.03 27.49 -5.95
CA GLY A 251 -8.74 28.27 -4.91
C GLY A 251 -10.22 27.92 -4.70
N THR A 252 -10.72 26.86 -5.35
CA THR A 252 -12.14 26.51 -5.36
C THR A 252 -12.56 25.83 -4.04
N ARG A 253 -13.51 26.44 -3.32
CA ARG A 253 -14.17 25.85 -2.12
C ARG A 253 -15.23 24.79 -2.47
N SER A 254 -15.35 24.43 -3.74
CA SER A 254 -16.33 23.45 -4.23
C SER A 254 -15.67 22.54 -5.26
N CYS A 255 -16.22 21.34 -5.43
CA CYS A 255 -15.74 20.42 -6.44
C CYS A 255 -15.94 21.02 -7.85
N PRO A 256 -14.90 21.07 -8.69
CA PRO A 256 -15.00 21.58 -10.06
C PRO A 256 -15.97 20.78 -10.95
N ASN A 257 -16.08 19.46 -10.73
CA ASN A 257 -16.90 18.59 -11.58
C ASN A 257 -18.39 18.60 -11.21
N CYS A 258 -18.74 18.76 -9.94
CA CYS A 258 -20.14 18.64 -9.49
C CYS A 258 -20.63 19.83 -8.68
N HIS A 259 -19.80 20.88 -8.52
CA HIS A 259 -20.07 22.12 -7.81
C HIS A 259 -20.56 21.98 -6.35
N ARG A 260 -20.51 20.77 -5.75
CA ARG A 260 -20.80 20.57 -4.33
C ARG A 260 -19.72 21.27 -3.49
N SER A 261 -20.16 22.18 -2.63
CA SER A 261 -19.27 22.88 -1.69
C SER A 261 -18.64 21.90 -0.70
N SER A 262 -17.37 22.12 -0.38
CA SER A 262 -16.76 21.50 0.79
C SER A 262 -17.30 22.21 2.03
N MET A 263 -18.38 21.72 2.64
CA MET A 263 -18.65 21.97 4.07
C MET A 263 -19.80 21.12 4.60
N LYS A 264 -19.48 20.19 5.51
CA LYS A 264 -19.66 20.42 6.94
C LYS A 264 -18.44 19.86 7.70
N PRO A 265 -17.84 20.60 8.65
CA PRO A 265 -17.06 19.99 9.72
C PRO A 265 -18.02 19.21 10.63
N GLY A 266 -17.63 18.01 11.01
CA GLY A 266 -18.49 16.97 11.57
C GLY A 266 -18.16 15.73 10.77
N PHE A 267 -17.19 14.94 11.19
CA PHE A 267 -17.22 14.23 12.46
C PHE A 267 -15.88 14.34 13.20
N VAL A 268 -15.91 15.03 14.35
CA VAL A 268 -15.09 14.67 15.51
C VAL A 268 -15.70 13.41 16.10
#